data_AF-A0A7W0Y2Z9-F1
#
_entry.id   AF-A0A7W0Y2Z9-F1
#
_cell.length_a   1.000
_cell.length_b   1.000
_cell.length_c   1.000
_cell.angle_alpha   90.00
_cell.angle_beta   90.00
_cell.angle_gamma   90.00
#
_symmetry.space_group_name_H-M   'P 1'
#
loop_
_entity.id
_entity.type
_entity.pdbx_description
1 polymer ?
#
loop_
_entity_poly.entity_id
_entity_poly.type
_entity_poly.pdbx_seq_one_letter_code
_entity_poly.pdbx_strand_id
1 'polypeptide(L)'
;MMTGCVAEVAVYEAPEDSDLPPEGSEAALTNNQRTAFNYFVSKGLTKVQSAGIVGNMMQESSVSPTAVEFGGGPGRGIAQWSVGGRWDTDRAGNVKAFAAARGVSRWAMTTQLDFVWHELTVVGGYGLSEIRAATTLATAVYAFQSKFERCGTCAQAKRITYAQQVLSAYGGGGGSTDTGAGGAADECYSSTLGRNVAENTCVQSAADSAWYQCSDGEWVDRYSNPEACVSEHPL
;
A
#
# COMPACT_ATOMS: atom_id res chain seq x y z
N MET A 1 -45.78 -13.34 -26.51
CA MET A 1 -44.57 -12.50 -26.41
C MET A 1 -44.33 -12.21 -24.94
N MET A 2 -43.37 -12.90 -24.34
CA MET A 2 -42.87 -12.58 -23.00
C MET A 2 -41.38 -12.81 -23.06
N THR A 3 -40.62 -11.75 -23.28
CA THR A 3 -39.16 -11.77 -23.20
C THR A 3 -38.81 -10.90 -22.00
N GLY A 4 -38.33 -11.57 -20.96
CA GLY A 4 -38.08 -11.00 -19.65
C GLY A 4 -36.89 -10.05 -19.63
N CYS A 5 -36.92 -9.17 -18.64
CA CYS A 5 -35.77 -8.40 -18.19
C CYS A 5 -34.69 -9.37 -17.69
N VAL A 6 -33.56 -9.44 -18.39
CA VAL A 6 -32.33 -9.96 -17.78
C VAL A 6 -31.72 -8.81 -16.99
N ALA A 7 -31.69 -8.95 -15.67
CA ALA A 7 -30.82 -8.15 -14.83
C ALA A 7 -29.40 -8.61 -15.12
N GLU A 8 -28.56 -7.72 -15.65
CA GLU A 8 -27.14 -7.99 -15.81
C GLU A 8 -26.54 -8.21 -14.43
N VAL A 9 -26.16 -9.46 -14.18
CA VAL A 9 -25.33 -9.83 -13.04
C VAL A 9 -23.98 -9.18 -13.31
N ALA A 10 -23.61 -8.17 -12.52
CA ALA A 10 -22.27 -7.59 -12.57
C ALA A 10 -21.27 -8.73 -12.36
N VAL A 11 -20.58 -9.10 -13.44
CA VAL A 11 -19.56 -10.13 -13.41
C VAL A 11 -18.47 -9.63 -12.46
N TYR A 12 -18.17 -10.45 -11.46
CA TYR A 12 -17.05 -10.24 -10.57
C TYR A 12 -15.77 -10.27 -11.43
N GLU A 13 -15.23 -9.12 -11.82
CA GLU A 13 -13.87 -9.08 -12.37
C GLU A 13 -12.91 -9.33 -11.20
N ALA A 14 -12.65 -10.60 -10.92
CA ALA A 14 -11.38 -10.98 -10.33
C ALA A 14 -10.27 -10.54 -11.30
N PRO A 15 -9.10 -10.11 -10.79
CA PRO A 15 -7.97 -9.79 -11.66
C PRO A 15 -7.69 -10.96 -12.60
N GLU A 16 -7.63 -10.70 -13.91
CA GLU A 16 -7.17 -11.71 -14.86
C GLU A 16 -5.67 -11.95 -14.65
N ASP A 17 -5.22 -13.18 -14.87
CA ASP A 17 -3.86 -13.64 -14.57
C ASP A 17 -2.77 -12.80 -15.28
N SER A 18 -3.08 -12.29 -16.47
CA SER A 18 -2.19 -11.38 -17.22
C SER A 18 -2.07 -9.97 -16.63
N ASP A 19 -2.99 -9.60 -15.74
CA ASP A 19 -3.03 -8.29 -15.08
C ASP A 19 -2.48 -8.34 -13.65
N LEU A 20 -2.22 -9.52 -13.10
CA LEU A 20 -1.59 -9.67 -11.80
C LEU A 20 -0.08 -9.40 -11.92
N PRO A 21 0.55 -8.74 -10.92
CA PRO A 21 2.00 -8.80 -10.82
C PRO A 21 2.44 -10.28 -10.72
N PRO A 22 3.63 -10.65 -11.24
CA PRO A 22 4.09 -12.05 -11.25
C PRO A 22 3.88 -12.70 -9.87
N GLU A 23 3.28 -13.90 -9.86
CA GLU A 23 2.91 -14.59 -8.62
C GLU A 23 4.14 -14.81 -7.73
N GLY A 24 4.01 -14.39 -6.47
CA GLY A 24 5.02 -14.53 -5.44
C GLY A 24 5.82 -13.25 -5.17
N SER A 25 5.28 -12.39 -4.31
CA SER A 25 6.08 -11.94 -3.15
C SER A 25 5.19 -11.36 -2.04
N GLU A 26 5.20 -12.05 -0.90
CA GLU A 26 4.78 -11.58 0.42
C GLU A 26 5.57 -10.38 0.96
N ALA A 27 6.45 -9.77 0.16
CA ALA A 27 7.05 -8.48 0.47
C ALA A 27 5.98 -7.41 0.82
N ALA A 28 4.76 -7.55 0.31
CA ALA A 28 3.72 -6.52 0.31
C ALA A 28 3.05 -6.20 1.66
N LEU A 29 2.97 -7.09 2.65
CA LEU A 29 2.13 -6.81 3.83
C LEU A 29 2.77 -5.87 4.87
N THR A 30 4.08 -5.69 4.83
CA THR A 30 4.81 -4.65 5.59
C THR A 30 5.60 -3.69 4.69
N ASN A 31 5.91 -4.07 3.44
CA ASN A 31 6.51 -3.12 2.49
C ASN A 31 5.49 -2.19 1.86
N ASN A 32 4.21 -2.55 1.67
CA ASN A 32 3.29 -1.63 0.98
C ASN A 32 3.10 -0.32 1.73
N GLN A 33 3.02 -0.35 3.07
CA GLN A 33 2.90 0.88 3.87
C GLN A 33 4.20 1.69 3.84
N ARG A 34 5.36 1.02 3.90
CA ARG A 34 6.68 1.66 3.78
C ARG A 34 6.88 2.27 2.37
N THR A 35 6.56 1.53 1.33
CA THR A 35 6.59 1.94 -0.09
C THR A 35 5.68 3.13 -0.32
N ALA A 36 4.43 3.08 0.14
CA ALA A 36 3.52 4.21 0.05
C ALA A 36 4.04 5.43 0.83
N PHE A 37 4.53 5.23 2.05
CA PHE A 37 5.09 6.30 2.87
C PHE A 37 6.29 6.97 2.18
N ASN A 38 7.28 6.17 1.76
CA ASN A 38 8.48 6.64 1.07
C ASN A 38 8.15 7.30 -0.27
N TYR A 39 7.16 6.77 -0.99
CA TYR A 39 6.67 7.36 -2.23
C TYR A 39 6.13 8.78 -1.98
N PHE A 40 5.26 8.98 -0.99
CA PHE A 40 4.71 10.31 -0.71
C PHE A 40 5.77 11.28 -0.17
N VAL A 41 6.73 10.79 0.61
CA VAL A 41 7.91 11.57 1.03
C VAL A 41 8.75 11.98 -0.19
N SER A 42 8.99 11.08 -1.15
CA SER A 42 9.78 11.38 -2.36
C SER A 42 9.07 12.35 -3.31
N LYS A 43 7.73 12.42 -3.26
CA LYS A 43 6.93 13.47 -3.93
C LYS A 43 6.98 14.84 -3.20
N GLY A 44 7.72 14.95 -2.09
CA GLY A 44 7.95 16.19 -1.36
C GLY A 44 6.93 16.49 -0.27
N LEU A 45 6.11 15.52 0.15
CA LEU A 45 5.27 15.66 1.34
C LEU A 45 6.11 15.46 2.61
N THR A 46 5.70 16.09 3.71
CA THR A 46 6.36 15.82 5.01
C THR A 46 6.04 14.40 5.48
N LYS A 47 6.83 13.90 6.43
CA LYS A 47 6.57 12.59 7.07
C LYS A 47 5.19 12.52 7.73
N VAL A 48 4.75 13.60 8.37
CA VAL A 48 3.41 13.69 8.98
C VAL A 48 2.31 13.60 7.93
N GLN A 49 2.47 14.31 6.81
CA GLN A 49 1.52 14.30 5.69
C GLN A 49 1.45 12.92 5.03
N SER A 50 2.61 12.34 4.76
CA SER A 50 2.74 11.00 4.17
C SER A 50 2.11 9.93 5.06
N ALA A 51 2.40 9.96 6.36
CA ALA A 51 1.78 9.07 7.34
C ALA A 51 0.24 9.23 7.40
N GLY A 52 -0.26 10.47 7.29
CA GLY A 52 -1.70 10.74 7.25
C GLY A 52 -2.41 10.13 6.03
N ILE A 53 -1.77 10.15 4.86
CA ILE A 53 -2.28 9.48 3.65
C ILE A 53 -2.28 7.96 3.85
N VAL A 54 -1.15 7.38 4.25
CA VAL A 54 -1.01 5.92 4.40
C VAL A 54 -1.94 5.39 5.50
N GLY A 55 -2.14 6.13 6.59
CA GLY A 55 -3.09 5.76 7.65
C GLY A 55 -4.55 5.68 7.17
N ASN A 56 -4.93 6.46 6.16
CA ASN A 56 -6.21 6.30 5.48
C ASN A 56 -6.26 5.02 4.64
N MET A 57 -5.25 4.80 3.79
CA MET A 57 -5.16 3.60 2.95
C MET A 57 -5.11 2.30 3.75
N MET A 58 -4.53 2.33 4.96
CA MET A 58 -4.57 1.21 5.90
C MET A 58 -6.00 0.86 6.33
N GLN A 59 -6.88 1.86 6.47
CA GLN A 59 -8.29 1.60 6.75
C GLN A 59 -9.05 1.10 5.51
N GLU A 60 -8.68 1.55 4.32
CA GLU A 60 -9.36 1.11 3.10
C GLU A 60 -9.03 -0.35 2.74
N SER A 61 -7.75 -0.73 2.83
CA SER A 61 -7.27 -1.96 2.18
C SER A 61 -6.10 -2.61 2.88
N SER A 62 -5.68 -2.10 4.04
CA SER A 62 -4.35 -2.37 4.61
C SER A 62 -3.20 -1.99 3.66
N VAL A 63 -3.46 -1.09 2.69
CA VAL A 63 -2.56 -0.73 1.59
C VAL A 63 -2.30 -1.90 0.62
N SER A 64 -3.26 -2.80 0.45
CA SER A 64 -3.15 -3.88 -0.53
C SER A 64 -3.63 -3.43 -1.92
N PRO A 65 -2.78 -3.49 -2.96
CA PRO A 65 -3.16 -3.05 -4.30
C PRO A 65 -4.09 -4.04 -4.99
N THR A 66 -4.14 -5.29 -4.54
CA THR A 66 -5.06 -6.34 -5.03
C THR A 66 -6.31 -6.46 -4.17
N ALA A 67 -6.52 -5.57 -3.19
CA ALA A 67 -7.69 -5.61 -2.33
C ALA A 67 -8.99 -5.51 -3.14
N VAL A 68 -9.93 -6.39 -2.80
CA VAL A 68 -11.32 -6.37 -3.25
C VAL A 68 -12.19 -6.26 -2.02
N GLU A 69 -13.17 -5.35 -2.05
CA GLU A 69 -14.08 -5.14 -0.93
C GLU A 69 -14.76 -6.45 -0.48
N PHE A 70 -14.85 -6.64 0.84
CA PHE A 70 -15.45 -7.85 1.42
C PHE A 70 -16.90 -8.01 0.95
N GLY A 71 -17.30 -9.25 0.66
CA GLY A 71 -18.64 -9.55 0.12
C GLY A 71 -18.82 -9.18 -1.35
N GLY A 72 -17.73 -8.83 -2.06
CA GLY A 72 -17.77 -8.53 -3.50
C GLY A 72 -18.27 -7.13 -3.83
N GLY A 73 -18.21 -6.20 -2.86
CA GLY A 73 -18.53 -4.79 -3.08
C GLY A 73 -17.64 -4.13 -4.14
N PRO A 74 -17.96 -2.90 -4.57
CA PRO A 74 -17.28 -2.26 -5.69
C PRO A 74 -15.83 -1.82 -5.40
N GLY A 75 -15.38 -1.75 -4.15
CA GLY A 75 -14.04 -1.23 -3.80
C GLY A 75 -12.88 -2.08 -4.33
N ARG A 76 -11.85 -1.42 -4.88
CA ARG A 76 -10.64 -2.02 -5.45
C ARG A 76 -9.35 -1.28 -5.05
N GLY A 77 -8.30 -2.04 -4.77
CA GLY A 77 -6.94 -1.54 -4.56
C GLY A 77 -6.73 -0.69 -3.31
N ILE A 78 -5.59 0.02 -3.26
CA ILE A 78 -5.07 0.65 -2.04
C ILE A 78 -6.00 1.71 -1.45
N ALA A 79 -6.79 2.38 -2.29
CA ALA A 79 -7.75 3.41 -1.90
C ALA A 79 -9.21 2.98 -2.14
N GLN A 80 -9.46 1.69 -2.35
CA GLN A 80 -10.81 1.13 -2.55
C GLN A 80 -11.64 1.89 -3.61
N TRP A 81 -11.03 2.24 -4.76
CA TRP A 81 -11.77 2.86 -5.86
C TRP A 81 -12.92 1.95 -6.32
N SER A 82 -14.10 2.52 -6.54
CA SER A 82 -15.28 1.74 -6.93
C SER A 82 -15.25 1.32 -8.41
N VAL A 83 -15.56 0.05 -8.68
CA VAL A 83 -16.05 -0.44 -9.98
C VAL A 83 -17.29 0.36 -10.39
N GLY A 84 -17.39 0.71 -11.68
CA GLY A 84 -18.39 1.65 -12.18
C GLY A 84 -18.06 3.12 -11.87
N GLY A 85 -16.89 3.38 -11.27
CA GLY A 85 -16.42 4.72 -10.91
C GLY A 85 -14.93 4.87 -11.22
N ARG A 86 -14.17 5.38 -10.25
CA ARG A 86 -12.73 5.71 -10.42
C ARG A 86 -11.85 4.48 -10.68
N TRP A 87 -12.36 3.25 -10.49
CA TRP A 87 -11.61 2.06 -10.87
C TRP A 87 -11.53 1.90 -12.40
N ASP A 88 -12.64 2.12 -13.12
CA ASP A 88 -12.75 1.72 -14.54
C ASP A 88 -13.63 2.59 -15.46
N THR A 89 -14.51 3.43 -14.93
CA THR A 89 -15.61 4.04 -15.71
C THR A 89 -15.63 5.57 -15.65
N ASP A 90 -15.10 6.19 -14.59
CA ASP A 90 -15.14 7.65 -14.43
C ASP A 90 -14.42 8.36 -15.59
N ARG A 91 -15.12 9.33 -16.18
CA ARG A 91 -14.66 10.12 -17.34
C ARG A 91 -13.64 11.19 -16.93
N ALA A 92 -13.67 11.64 -15.68
CA ALA A 92 -12.68 12.58 -15.16
C ALA A 92 -11.30 11.92 -14.95
N GLY A 93 -11.26 10.59 -14.89
CA GLY A 93 -10.05 9.79 -14.75
C GLY A 93 -10.35 8.50 -13.99
N ASN A 94 -9.77 7.39 -14.43
CA ASN A 94 -9.90 6.10 -13.75
C ASN A 94 -8.61 5.27 -13.85
N VAL A 95 -8.41 4.35 -12.89
CA VAL A 95 -7.20 3.53 -12.77
C VAL A 95 -6.98 2.70 -14.05
N LYS A 96 -8.04 2.09 -14.59
CA LYS A 96 -7.98 1.27 -15.82
C LYS A 96 -7.39 2.05 -17.01
N ALA A 97 -7.92 3.23 -17.30
CA ALA A 97 -7.44 4.07 -18.40
C ALA A 97 -6.04 4.63 -18.12
N PHE A 98 -5.75 5.01 -16.87
CA PHE A 98 -4.44 5.51 -16.47
C PHE A 98 -3.33 4.45 -16.65
N ALA A 99 -3.63 3.21 -16.29
CA ALA A 99 -2.74 2.06 -16.43
C ALA A 99 -2.57 1.67 -17.91
N ALA A 100 -3.66 1.56 -18.67
CA ALA A 100 -3.64 1.21 -20.08
C ALA A 100 -2.81 2.20 -20.92
N ALA A 101 -2.92 3.51 -20.64
CA ALA A 101 -2.14 4.54 -21.32
C ALA A 101 -0.62 4.44 -21.09
N ARG A 102 -0.20 3.68 -20.07
CA ARG A 102 1.21 3.47 -19.69
C ARG A 102 1.71 2.05 -19.98
N GLY A 103 0.85 1.15 -20.45
CA GLY A 103 1.21 -0.26 -20.66
C GLY A 103 1.60 -0.96 -19.36
N VAL A 104 1.02 -0.57 -18.23
CA VAL A 104 1.28 -1.15 -16.89
C VAL A 104 0.01 -1.77 -16.33
N SER A 105 0.16 -2.68 -15.37
CA SER A 105 -0.99 -3.26 -14.65
C SER A 105 -1.66 -2.24 -13.72
N ARG A 106 -3.00 -2.20 -13.71
CA ARG A 106 -3.81 -1.42 -12.74
C ARG A 106 -3.74 -1.98 -11.31
N TRP A 107 -3.32 -3.23 -11.14
CA TRP A 107 -3.16 -3.91 -9.86
C TRP A 107 -1.76 -3.79 -9.26
N ALA A 108 -0.81 -3.18 -10.00
CA ALA A 108 0.51 -2.92 -9.47
C ALA A 108 0.49 -1.76 -8.45
N MET A 109 1.21 -1.93 -7.34
CA MET A 109 1.33 -0.94 -6.27
C MET A 109 1.79 0.43 -6.80
N THR A 110 2.83 0.45 -7.62
CA THR A 110 3.38 1.69 -8.22
C THR A 110 2.34 2.40 -9.08
N THR A 111 1.59 1.67 -9.92
CA THR A 111 0.53 2.25 -10.74
C THR A 111 -0.53 2.94 -9.90
N GLN A 112 -0.95 2.30 -8.81
CA GLN A 112 -1.98 2.85 -7.92
C GLN A 112 -1.47 4.08 -7.15
N LEU A 113 -0.22 4.06 -6.68
CA LEU A 113 0.41 5.24 -6.06
C LEU A 113 0.59 6.40 -7.04
N ASP A 114 0.98 6.11 -8.29
CA ASP A 114 1.06 7.10 -9.37
C ASP A 114 -0.31 7.68 -9.71
N PHE A 115 -1.37 6.85 -9.69
CA PHE A 115 -2.73 7.32 -9.90
C PHE A 115 -3.21 8.22 -8.75
N VAL A 116 -2.99 7.84 -7.48
CA VAL A 116 -3.28 8.71 -6.32
C VAL A 116 -2.59 10.07 -6.49
N TRP A 117 -1.31 10.06 -6.86
CA TRP A 117 -0.57 11.31 -7.08
C TRP A 117 -1.11 12.12 -8.26
N HIS A 118 -1.48 11.46 -9.36
CA HIS A 118 -2.11 12.10 -10.51
C HIS A 118 -3.44 12.77 -10.15
N GLU A 119 -4.28 12.13 -9.35
CA GLU A 119 -5.53 12.71 -8.88
C GLU A 119 -5.30 13.91 -7.96
N LEU A 120 -4.32 13.81 -7.06
CA LEU A 120 -3.93 14.90 -6.18
C LEU A 120 -3.37 16.12 -6.94
N THR A 121 -2.64 15.91 -8.03
CA THR A 121 -1.88 16.99 -8.71
C THR A 121 -2.46 17.49 -10.02
N VAL A 122 -3.07 16.61 -10.81
CA VAL A 122 -3.52 16.92 -12.19
C VAL A 122 -5.03 17.08 -12.24
N VAL A 123 -5.80 16.15 -11.65
CA VAL A 123 -7.27 16.24 -11.67
C VAL A 123 -7.75 17.37 -10.76
N GLY A 124 -7.12 17.53 -9.59
CA GLY A 124 -7.46 18.58 -8.64
C GLY A 124 -8.74 18.31 -7.85
N GLY A 125 -8.96 19.04 -6.76
CA GLY A 125 -10.12 18.84 -5.88
C GLY A 125 -10.05 17.63 -4.94
N TYR A 126 -8.93 16.88 -4.96
CA TYR A 126 -8.68 15.72 -4.10
C TYR A 126 -7.84 16.03 -2.84
N GLY A 127 -7.68 17.32 -2.50
CA GLY A 127 -7.20 17.75 -1.18
C GLY A 127 -5.69 17.95 -1.04
N LEU A 128 -4.91 18.01 -2.13
CA LEU A 128 -3.46 18.22 -2.04
C LEU A 128 -3.08 19.53 -1.31
N SER A 129 -3.83 20.61 -1.51
CA SER A 129 -3.63 21.88 -0.80
C SER A 129 -3.79 21.71 0.71
N GLU A 130 -4.84 21.03 1.14
CA GLU A 130 -5.15 20.76 2.54
C GLU A 130 -4.13 19.80 3.17
N ILE A 131 -3.70 18.77 2.42
CA ILE A 131 -2.62 17.87 2.84
C ILE A 131 -1.33 18.65 3.05
N ARG A 132 -0.93 19.51 2.09
CA ARG A 132 0.29 20.31 2.20
C ARG A 132 0.25 21.32 3.35
N ALA A 133 -0.93 21.81 3.72
CA ALA A 133 -1.12 22.69 4.86
C ALA A 133 -1.15 21.95 6.22
N ALA A 134 -1.35 20.63 6.21
CA ALA A 134 -1.43 19.85 7.43
C ALA A 134 -0.07 19.74 8.15
N THR A 135 -0.08 20.05 9.45
CA THR A 135 1.08 19.98 10.35
C THR A 135 0.94 18.91 11.43
N THR A 136 -0.23 18.28 11.54
CA THR A 136 -0.52 17.22 12.51
C THR A 136 -1.09 15.99 11.82
N LEU A 137 -0.93 14.80 12.43
CA LEU A 137 -1.53 13.58 11.89
C LEU A 137 -3.05 13.71 11.75
N ALA A 138 -3.72 14.33 12.72
CA ALA A 138 -5.17 14.54 12.67
C ALA A 138 -5.59 15.38 11.46
N THR A 139 -4.88 16.47 11.16
CA THR A 139 -5.21 17.33 10.01
C THR A 139 -4.86 16.68 8.68
N ALA A 140 -3.77 15.92 8.60
CA ALA A 140 -3.38 15.17 7.40
C ALA A 140 -4.38 14.04 7.09
N VAL A 141 -4.77 13.27 8.12
CA VAL A 141 -5.78 12.21 8.00
C VAL A 141 -7.11 12.81 7.57
N TYR A 142 -7.54 13.91 8.20
CA TYR A 142 -8.80 14.56 7.88
C TYR A 142 -8.82 15.11 6.45
N ALA A 143 -7.73 15.74 6.00
CA ALA A 143 -7.63 16.27 4.64
C ALA A 143 -7.83 15.16 3.59
N PHE A 144 -7.14 14.03 3.76
CA PHE A 144 -7.25 12.92 2.81
C PHE A 144 -8.63 12.23 2.91
N GLN A 145 -9.13 11.92 4.10
CA GLN A 145 -10.42 11.20 4.25
C GLN A 145 -11.61 12.04 3.71
N SER A 146 -11.57 13.36 3.88
CA SER A 146 -12.69 14.23 3.50
C SER A 146 -12.68 14.60 2.01
N LYS A 147 -11.50 14.70 1.39
CA LYS A 147 -11.34 15.16 0.00
C LYS A 147 -11.08 14.03 -0.98
N PHE A 148 -10.23 13.07 -0.60
CA PHE A 148 -9.83 11.95 -1.45
C PHE A 148 -10.82 10.79 -1.35
N GLU A 149 -11.05 10.30 -0.12
CA GLU A 149 -11.98 9.18 0.13
C GLU A 149 -13.44 9.62 0.08
N ARG A 150 -13.72 10.86 0.49
CA ARG A 150 -15.09 11.41 0.62
C ARG A 150 -16.00 10.47 1.42
N CYS A 151 -15.46 9.88 2.48
CA CYS A 151 -16.22 8.96 3.32
C CYS A 151 -17.41 9.69 3.99
N GLY A 152 -18.58 9.04 4.00
CA GLY A 152 -19.77 9.59 4.66
C GLY A 152 -19.60 9.64 6.17
N THR A 153 -19.40 8.48 6.80
CA THR A 153 -19.08 8.35 8.23
C THR A 153 -17.68 7.77 8.39
N CYS A 154 -16.68 8.64 8.55
CA CYS A 154 -15.29 8.22 8.61
C CYS A 154 -14.91 7.71 10.01
N ALA A 155 -14.27 6.55 10.08
CA ALA A 155 -13.62 6.04 11.30
C ALA A 155 -12.31 6.82 11.61
N GLN A 156 -12.41 8.14 11.79
CA GLN A 156 -11.27 9.05 11.84
C GLN A 156 -10.27 8.70 12.94
N ALA A 157 -10.74 8.37 14.15
CA ALA A 157 -9.86 7.99 15.25
C ALA A 157 -8.98 6.78 14.89
N LYS A 158 -9.56 5.78 14.23
CA LYS A 158 -8.84 4.58 13.78
C LYS A 158 -7.79 4.91 12.71
N ARG A 159 -8.14 5.78 11.76
CA ARG A 159 -7.20 6.28 10.72
C ARG A 159 -6.04 7.07 11.32
N ILE A 160 -6.29 7.86 12.38
CA ILE A 160 -5.23 8.55 13.13
C ILE A 160 -4.31 7.54 13.83
N THR A 161 -4.87 6.50 14.45
CA THR A 161 -4.06 5.42 15.06
C THR A 161 -3.15 4.76 14.02
N TYR A 162 -3.67 4.43 12.83
CA TYR A 162 -2.86 3.89 11.74
C TYR A 162 -1.78 4.87 11.28
N ALA A 163 -2.12 6.15 11.13
CA ALA A 163 -1.14 7.17 10.75
C ALA A 163 -0.02 7.31 11.81
N GLN A 164 -0.36 7.18 13.11
CA GLN A 164 0.63 7.16 14.18
C GLN A 164 1.54 5.94 14.09
N GLN A 165 1.00 4.76 13.77
CA GLN A 165 1.79 3.53 13.56
C GLN A 165 2.79 3.72 12.41
N VAL A 166 2.34 4.22 11.26
CA VAL A 166 3.19 4.51 10.10
C VAL A 166 4.28 5.53 10.44
N LEU A 167 3.93 6.64 11.11
CA LEU A 167 4.90 7.65 11.47
C LEU A 167 5.92 7.13 12.51
N SER A 168 5.49 6.29 13.44
CA SER A 168 6.40 5.70 14.43
C SER A 168 7.36 4.72 13.77
N ALA A 169 6.88 3.93 12.81
CA ALA A 169 7.68 2.94 12.10
C ALA A 169 8.67 3.56 11.08
N TYR A 170 8.27 4.64 10.40
CA TYR A 170 9.02 5.16 9.23
C TYR A 170 9.40 6.65 9.34
N GLY A 171 8.93 7.36 10.37
CA GLY A 171 9.10 8.80 10.55
C GLY A 171 10.39 9.23 11.26
N GLY A 172 11.12 8.31 11.92
CA GLY A 172 12.47 8.57 12.42
C GLY A 172 13.42 8.91 11.27
N GLY A 173 14.34 9.85 11.45
CA GLY A 173 15.38 10.12 10.44
C GLY A 173 16.27 8.89 10.28
N GLY A 174 16.48 8.44 9.04
CA GLY A 174 17.55 7.51 8.68
C GLY A 174 18.92 8.19 8.79
N GLY A 175 19.23 8.74 9.96
CA GLY A 175 20.57 9.06 10.41
C GLY A 175 20.86 8.11 11.56
N SER A 176 21.33 6.90 11.25
CA SER A 176 21.99 6.06 12.25
C SER A 176 23.39 6.60 12.42
N THR A 177 23.58 7.47 13.41
CA THR A 177 24.89 7.70 14.01
C THR A 177 24.84 7.08 15.40
N ASP A 178 25.40 5.88 15.56
CA ASP A 178 26.40 5.71 16.61
C ASP A 178 27.36 4.54 16.34
N THR A 179 28.54 4.76 16.87
CA THR A 179 29.87 4.19 16.68
C THR A 179 30.03 2.70 16.92
N GLY A 180 30.74 2.03 16.01
CA GLY A 180 31.31 0.70 16.21
C GLY A 180 31.74 0.10 14.88
N ALA A 181 33.02 -0.20 14.74
CA ALA A 181 33.65 -0.56 13.47
C ALA A 181 33.09 -1.85 12.83
N GLY A 182 32.81 -1.78 11.52
CA GLY A 182 32.75 -2.95 10.62
C GLY A 182 31.41 -3.18 9.93
N GLY A 183 31.23 -2.63 8.72
CA GLY A 183 30.28 -3.08 7.69
C GLY A 183 28.80 -3.11 8.06
N ALA A 184 28.05 -2.07 7.70
CA ALA A 184 26.58 -2.11 7.71
C ALA A 184 26.10 -3.16 6.71
N ALA A 185 25.72 -4.34 7.20
CA ALA A 185 25.06 -5.37 6.43
C ALA A 185 23.55 -5.11 6.45
N ASP A 186 23.00 -4.86 5.29
CA ASP A 186 21.65 -5.21 4.83
C ASP A 186 20.73 -5.88 5.88
N GLU A 187 20.01 -5.10 6.70
CA GLU A 187 19.07 -5.62 7.71
C GLU A 187 17.62 -5.54 7.25
N CYS A 188 16.80 -6.54 7.60
CA CYS A 188 15.36 -6.58 7.30
C CYS A 188 14.51 -6.47 8.58
N TYR A 189 13.42 -5.71 8.55
CA TYR A 189 12.44 -5.71 9.65
C TYR A 189 11.48 -6.90 9.51
N SER A 190 11.39 -7.76 10.53
CA SER A 190 10.43 -8.87 10.60
C SER A 190 9.22 -8.50 11.46
N SER A 191 8.01 -8.55 10.87
CA SER A 191 6.76 -8.42 11.63
C SER A 191 6.45 -9.66 12.47
N THR A 192 6.81 -10.86 12.02
CA THR A 192 6.70 -12.09 12.81
C THR A 192 7.43 -11.96 14.14
N LEU A 193 8.63 -11.36 14.12
CA LEU A 193 9.50 -11.24 15.30
C LEU A 193 9.41 -9.88 15.98
N GLY A 194 8.77 -8.89 15.36
CA GLY A 194 8.67 -7.51 15.85
C GLY A 194 10.01 -6.78 15.98
N ARG A 195 11.02 -7.12 15.16
CA ARG A 195 12.38 -6.54 15.24
C ARG A 195 13.12 -6.61 13.90
N ASN A 196 14.18 -5.80 13.77
CA ASN A 196 15.16 -5.97 12.71
C ASN A 196 15.95 -7.27 12.91
N VAL A 197 16.30 -7.90 11.80
CA VAL A 197 17.14 -9.10 11.73
C VAL A 197 18.21 -8.91 10.67
N ALA A 198 19.33 -9.59 10.86
CA ALA A 198 20.49 -9.50 9.98
C ALA A 198 20.21 -10.10 8.60
N GLU A 199 21.00 -9.69 7.62
CA GLU A 199 21.13 -10.31 6.31
C GLU A 199 21.19 -11.84 6.42
N ASN A 200 20.56 -12.53 5.47
CA ASN A 200 20.42 -13.98 5.42
C ASN A 200 19.68 -14.61 6.61
N THR A 201 18.99 -13.83 7.46
CA THR A 201 18.09 -14.42 8.46
C THR A 201 16.85 -14.98 7.78
N CYS A 202 16.43 -16.20 8.13
CA CYS A 202 15.23 -16.82 7.62
C CYS A 202 14.10 -16.83 8.66
N VAL A 203 12.91 -16.43 8.26
CA VAL A 203 11.74 -16.32 9.15
C VAL A 203 10.54 -16.97 8.47
N GLN A 204 9.80 -17.78 9.22
CA GLN A 204 8.50 -18.26 8.80
C GLN A 204 7.46 -17.15 9.01
N SER A 205 6.79 -16.73 7.95
CA SER A 205 5.85 -15.62 7.97
C SER A 205 4.60 -15.98 8.77
N ALA A 206 4.25 -15.14 9.75
CA ALA A 206 3.00 -15.28 10.53
C ALA A 206 1.73 -15.11 9.68
N ALA A 207 1.86 -14.62 8.45
CA ALA A 207 0.73 -14.34 7.57
C ALA A 207 0.32 -15.56 6.72
N ASP A 208 1.29 -16.32 6.20
CA ASP A 208 1.03 -17.45 5.29
C ASP A 208 1.76 -18.75 5.65
N SER A 209 2.58 -18.75 6.71
CA SER A 209 3.43 -19.86 7.14
C SER A 209 4.53 -20.28 6.16
N ALA A 210 4.83 -19.47 5.12
CA ALA A 210 5.95 -19.69 4.22
C ALA A 210 7.28 -19.17 4.80
N TRP A 211 8.40 -19.61 4.22
CA TRP A 211 9.74 -19.20 4.67
C TRP A 211 10.32 -18.10 3.79
N TYR A 212 10.81 -17.04 4.43
CA TYR A 212 11.47 -15.92 3.76
C TYR A 212 12.86 -15.72 4.31
N GLN A 213 13.76 -15.20 3.49
CA GLN A 213 15.14 -14.87 3.84
C GLN A 213 15.40 -13.38 3.65
N CYS A 214 16.06 -12.75 4.61
CA CYS A 214 16.54 -11.39 4.46
C CYS A 214 17.68 -11.39 3.44
N SER A 215 17.59 -10.59 2.39
CA SER A 215 18.60 -10.46 1.35
C SER A 215 18.65 -9.02 0.86
N ASP A 216 19.83 -8.38 0.94
CA ASP A 216 20.06 -6.97 0.62
C ASP A 216 19.03 -6.00 1.26
N GLY A 217 18.59 -6.31 2.48
CA GLY A 217 17.60 -5.51 3.23
C GLY A 217 16.15 -5.75 2.79
N GLU A 218 15.91 -6.75 1.94
CA GLU A 218 14.60 -7.17 1.47
C GLU A 218 14.27 -8.62 1.87
N TRP A 219 12.98 -8.96 2.04
CA TRP A 219 12.57 -10.35 2.25
C TRP A 219 12.35 -11.05 0.91
N VAL A 220 13.18 -12.04 0.60
CA VAL A 220 13.05 -12.89 -0.59
C VAL A 220 12.49 -14.26 -0.22
N ASP A 221 11.75 -14.87 -1.15
CA ASP A 221 11.28 -16.25 -0.96
C ASP A 221 12.48 -17.19 -0.84
N ARG A 222 12.50 -17.99 0.23
CA ARG A 222 13.59 -18.90 0.55
C ARG A 222 13.87 -19.93 -0.55
N TYR A 223 12.86 -20.32 -1.32
CA TYR A 223 12.99 -21.25 -2.44
C TYR A 223 13.70 -20.63 -3.65
N SER A 224 13.64 -19.31 -3.80
CA SER A 224 14.24 -18.57 -4.92
C SER A 224 15.65 -18.04 -4.66
N ASN A 225 16.03 -17.87 -3.38
CA ASN A 225 17.41 -17.58 -2.97
C ASN A 225 17.93 -18.69 -2.02
N PRO A 226 18.83 -19.59 -2.48
CA PRO A 226 19.25 -20.76 -1.73
C PRO A 226 20.40 -20.51 -0.73
N GLU A 227 20.81 -19.25 -0.50
CA GLU A 227 21.88 -18.95 0.46
C GLU A 227 21.56 -19.46 1.87
N ALA A 228 22.56 -19.91 2.64
CA ALA A 228 22.32 -20.52 3.95
C ALA A 228 21.79 -19.47 4.96
N CYS A 229 20.77 -19.85 5.72
CA CYS A 229 20.21 -18.99 6.75
C CYS A 229 21.25 -18.76 7.87
N VAL A 230 21.49 -17.52 8.27
CA VAL A 230 22.34 -17.23 9.45
C VAL A 230 21.59 -17.46 10.76
N SER A 231 20.26 -17.39 10.73
CA SER A 231 19.37 -17.83 11.79
C SER A 231 17.99 -18.19 11.21
N GLU A 232 17.29 -19.12 11.83
CA GLU A 232 15.96 -19.58 11.40
C GLU A 232 14.94 -19.36 12.51
N HIS A 233 13.78 -18.80 12.18
CA HIS A 233 12.71 -18.50 13.14
C HIS A 233 11.37 -19.05 12.62
N PRO A 234 10.99 -20.30 12.97
CA PRO A 234 9.68 -20.84 12.65
C PRO A 234 8.56 -20.21 13.49
N LEU A 235 7.31 -20.39 13.06
CA LEU A 235 6.11 -20.07 13.86
C LEU A 235 5.84 -21.10 14.95
#